data_AF-A0A1S3C8J9-F1
#
_entry.id   AF-A0A1S3C8J9-F1
#
_cell.length_a   1.000
_cell.length_b   1.000
_cell.length_c   1.000
_cell.angle_alpha   90.00
_cell.angle_beta   90.00
_cell.angle_gamma   90.00
#
_symmetry.space_group_name_H-M   'P 1'
#
loop_
_entity.id
_entity.type
_entity.pdbx_description
1 polymer ?
#
loop_
_entity_poly.entity_id
_entity_poly.type
_entity_poly.pdbx_seq_one_letter_code
_entity_poly.pdbx_strand_id
1 'polypeptide(L)'
;MPKKNGVWASLDTQLTSSNVGYRLLQKMGWKGKGLGKDEQGIIEPIKSGMRDPKLGIGKQEEDDFFTSEENIQRKKLDVEVEETEEHAKKREISRS
;
A
#
# COMPACT_ATOMS: atom_id res chain seq x y z
N MET A 1 22.97 5.50 18.34
CA MET A 1 23.08 6.92 17.93
C MET A 1 21.82 7.31 17.17
N PRO A 2 21.15 8.42 17.51
CA PRO A 2 19.96 8.84 16.78
C PRO A 2 20.37 9.35 15.39
N LYS A 3 19.75 8.83 14.33
CA LYS A 3 19.97 9.32 12.97
C LYS A 3 19.41 10.74 12.88
N LYS A 4 20.21 11.68 12.40
CA LYS A 4 19.75 13.04 12.08
C LYS A 4 18.65 12.92 11.03
N ASN A 5 17.42 13.23 11.39
CA ASN A 5 16.33 13.41 10.43
C ASN A 5 16.61 14.70 9.65
N GLY A 6 17.35 14.58 8.55
CA GLY A 6 17.34 15.60 7.52
C GLY A 6 15.91 15.80 7.07
N VAL A 7 15.50 17.06 6.85
CA VAL A 7 14.16 17.38 6.35
C VAL A 7 14.08 16.82 4.92
N TRP A 8 13.65 15.57 4.81
CA TRP A 8 13.34 14.95 3.53
C TRP A 8 12.07 15.63 3.01
N ALA A 9 12.03 15.96 1.72
CA ALA A 9 10.80 16.43 1.12
C ALA A 9 9.76 15.29 1.21
N SER A 10 8.76 15.45 2.07
CA SER A 10 7.66 14.48 2.16
C SER A 10 6.66 14.77 1.05
N LEU A 11 6.00 13.72 0.55
CA LEU A 11 4.87 13.86 -0.38
C LEU A 11 3.75 14.72 0.23
N ASP A 12 3.64 14.71 1.56
CA ASP A 12 2.56 15.35 2.31
C ASP A 12 2.91 16.77 2.81
N THR A 13 4.14 17.24 2.57
CA THR A 13 4.60 18.54 3.07
C THR A 13 5.11 19.42 1.95
N GLN A 14 4.54 20.62 1.82
CA GLN A 14 5.01 21.59 0.85
C GLN A 14 6.43 22.08 1.18
N LEU A 15 7.22 22.35 0.13
CA LEU A 15 8.54 22.96 0.26
C LEU A 15 8.44 24.33 0.93
N THR A 16 9.29 24.58 1.93
CA THR A 16 9.35 25.85 2.63
C THR A 16 9.99 26.95 1.78
N SER A 17 9.68 28.21 2.08
CA SER A 17 10.28 29.39 1.40
C SER A 17 11.79 29.52 1.61
N SER A 18 12.33 28.88 2.66
CA SER A 18 13.77 28.77 2.90
C SER A 18 14.48 27.84 1.91
N ASN A 19 13.76 26.99 1.18
CA ASN A 19 14.33 26.10 0.18
C ASN A 19 14.82 26.87 -1.05
N VAL A 20 16.03 26.53 -1.53
CA VAL A 20 16.66 27.20 -2.68
C VAL A 20 15.84 27.02 -3.96
N GLY A 21 15.35 25.81 -4.21
CA GLY A 21 14.51 25.49 -5.39
C GLY A 21 13.17 26.22 -5.35
N TYR A 22 12.53 26.30 -4.17
CA TYR A 22 11.30 27.08 -4.00
C TYR A 22 11.50 28.55 -4.40
N ARG A 23 12.57 29.19 -3.89
CA ARG A 23 12.87 30.59 -4.25
C ARG A 23 13.19 30.78 -5.72
N LEU A 24 13.87 29.81 -6.34
CA LEU A 24 14.20 29.88 -7.76
C LEU A 24 12.93 29.82 -8.63
N LEU A 25 12.01 28.90 -8.32
CA LEU A 25 10.74 28.79 -9.03
C LEU A 25 9.93 30.10 -8.92
N GLN A 26 9.84 30.68 -7.72
CA GLN A 26 9.17 31.97 -7.50
C GLN A 26 9.79 33.09 -8.36
N LYS A 27 11.13 33.16 -8.44
CA LYS A 27 11.83 34.13 -9.30
C LYS A 27 11.56 33.95 -10.79
N MET A 28 11.28 32.71 -11.22
CA MET A 28 10.86 32.39 -12.58
C MET A 28 9.36 32.63 -12.83
N GLY A 29 8.63 33.21 -11.87
CA GLY A 29 7.22 33.56 -12.00
C GLY A 29 6.25 32.46 -11.59
N TRP A 30 6.73 31.34 -11.06
CA TRP A 30 5.87 30.27 -10.53
C TRP A 30 5.18 30.72 -9.24
N LYS A 31 3.88 30.43 -9.10
CA LYS A 31 3.05 30.88 -7.96
C LYS A 31 2.53 29.73 -7.08
N GLY A 32 3.09 28.53 -7.21
CA GLY A 32 2.65 27.36 -6.43
C GLY A 32 1.53 26.54 -7.08
N LYS A 33 1.26 26.76 -8.38
CA LYS A 33 0.27 25.99 -9.15
C LYS A 33 0.95 24.99 -10.11
N GLY A 34 0.17 24.36 -10.98
CA GLY A 34 0.69 23.50 -12.03
C GLY A 34 1.71 24.22 -12.91
N LEU A 35 2.74 23.50 -13.35
CA LEU A 35 3.77 24.03 -14.24
C LEU A 35 3.25 24.12 -15.69
N GLY A 36 3.85 25.00 -16.49
CA GLY A 36 3.48 25.19 -17.90
C GLY A 36 2.73 26.49 -18.15
N LYS A 37 2.54 26.83 -19.42
CA LYS A 37 1.97 28.10 -19.85
C LYS A 37 0.54 28.32 -19.30
N ASP A 38 -0.24 27.26 -19.30
CA ASP A 38 -1.64 27.27 -18.92
C ASP A 38 -1.86 26.58 -17.55
N GLU A 39 -0.80 26.51 -16.73
CA GLU A 39 -0.81 25.86 -15.41
C GLU A 39 -1.22 24.37 -15.46
N GLN A 40 -1.04 23.71 -16.61
CA GLN A 40 -1.57 22.36 -16.89
C GLN A 40 -0.78 21.21 -16.25
N GLY A 41 0.38 21.50 -15.68
CA GLY A 41 1.24 20.51 -15.02
C GLY A 41 0.65 20.00 -13.72
N ILE A 42 1.13 18.83 -13.30
CA ILE A 42 0.71 18.18 -12.06
C ILE A 42 1.06 19.06 -10.84
N ILE A 43 0.09 19.31 -9.97
CA ILE A 43 0.26 20.13 -8.75
C ILE A 43 0.80 19.27 -7.60
N GLU A 44 0.21 18.09 -7.40
CA GLU A 44 0.56 17.19 -6.31
C GLU A 44 1.52 16.09 -6.80
N PRO A 45 2.62 15.82 -6.08
CA PRO A 45 3.57 14.82 -6.51
C PRO A 45 2.92 13.43 -6.60
N ILE A 46 3.27 12.68 -7.64
CA ILE A 46 2.78 11.30 -7.82
C ILE A 46 3.33 10.44 -6.68
N LYS A 47 2.45 9.80 -5.92
CA LYS A 47 2.83 8.85 -4.87
C LYS A 47 3.33 7.56 -5.52
N SER A 48 4.55 7.16 -5.18
CA SER A 48 5.05 5.83 -5.52
C SER A 48 4.69 4.83 -4.42
N GLY A 49 4.22 3.65 -4.82
CA GLY A 49 4.07 2.54 -3.88
C GLY A 49 5.44 2.01 -3.46
N MET A 50 5.62 1.74 -2.17
CA MET A 50 6.79 0.98 -1.72
C MET A 50 6.57 -0.49 -2.10
N ARG A 51 7.58 -1.10 -2.71
CA ARG A 51 7.61 -2.54 -3.02
C ARG A 51 8.76 -3.17 -2.26
N ASP A 52 8.57 -4.39 -1.78
CA ASP A 52 9.68 -5.18 -1.26
C ASP A 52 10.62 -5.54 -2.44
N PRO A 53 11.92 -5.20 -2.36
CA PRO A 53 12.86 -5.43 -3.47
C PRO A 53 13.06 -6.90 -3.83
N LYS A 54 12.68 -7.85 -2.96
CA LYS A 54 12.78 -9.29 -3.21
C LYS A 54 11.49 -9.88 -3.78
N LEU A 55 10.39 -9.13 -3.77
CA LEU A 55 9.08 -9.63 -4.13
C LEU A 55 8.82 -9.43 -5.63
N GLY A 56 8.35 -10.49 -6.29
CA GLY A 56 7.94 -10.43 -7.69
C GLY A 56 6.74 -9.49 -7.90
N ILE A 57 6.56 -9.02 -9.14
CA ILE A 57 5.40 -8.21 -9.50
C ILE A 57 4.12 -9.04 -9.27
N GLY A 58 3.10 -8.44 -8.65
CA GLY A 58 1.79 -9.07 -8.39
C GLY A 58 1.74 -9.98 -7.16
N LYS A 59 2.88 -10.37 -6.58
CA LYS A 59 2.90 -11.27 -5.40
C LYS A 59 2.30 -10.63 -4.14
N GLN A 60 2.49 -9.32 -3.95
CA GLN A 60 1.88 -8.62 -2.81
C GLN A 60 0.35 -8.67 -2.87
N GLU A 61 -0.24 -8.46 -4.04
CA GLU A 61 -1.70 -8.50 -4.23
C GLU A 61 -2.25 -9.92 -4.02
N GLU A 62 -1.52 -10.94 -4.45
CA GLU A 62 -1.84 -12.34 -4.20
C GLU A 62 -1.84 -12.64 -2.69
N ASP A 63 -0.74 -12.30 -2.00
CA ASP A 63 -0.59 -12.55 -0.57
C ASP A 63 -1.64 -11.78 0.26
N ASP A 64 -1.92 -10.52 -0.08
CA ASP A 64 -2.95 -9.70 0.57
C ASP A 64 -4.34 -10.29 0.39
N PHE A 65 -4.66 -10.81 -0.81
CA PHE A 65 -5.93 -11.46 -1.07
C PHE A 65 -6.07 -12.73 -0.23
N PHE A 66 -5.12 -13.66 -0.31
CA PHE A 66 -5.21 -14.95 0.38
C PHE A 66 -5.05 -14.86 1.91
N THR A 67 -4.36 -13.84 2.41
CA THR A 67 -4.11 -13.63 3.84
C THR A 67 -5.09 -12.63 4.47
N SER A 68 -6.02 -12.07 3.69
CA SER A 68 -7.07 -11.22 4.26
C SER A 68 -7.88 -12.00 5.29
N GLU A 69 -8.24 -11.35 6.40
CA GLU A 69 -8.91 -12.00 7.52
C GLU A 69 -10.20 -12.69 7.08
N GLU A 70 -10.97 -12.08 6.17
CA GLU A 70 -12.18 -12.68 5.61
C GLU A 70 -11.92 -14.00 4.87
N ASN A 71 -10.85 -14.06 4.07
CA ASN A 71 -10.49 -15.28 3.35
C ASN A 71 -9.92 -16.35 4.27
N ILE A 72 -9.17 -15.95 5.30
CA ILE A 72 -8.71 -16.87 6.35
C ILE A 72 -9.91 -17.43 7.13
N GLN A 73 -10.88 -16.60 7.51
CA GLN A 73 -12.07 -17.06 8.24
C GLN A 73 -12.94 -17.99 7.40
N ARG A 74 -13.13 -17.70 6.10
CA ARG A 74 -13.85 -18.62 5.19
C ARG A 74 -13.15 -19.96 5.06
N LYS A 75 -11.83 -19.94 4.82
CA LYS A 75 -11.04 -21.18 4.73
C LYS A 75 -11.09 -21.98 6.03
N LYS A 76 -11.12 -21.31 7.19
CA LYS A 76 -11.27 -21.96 8.50
C LYS A 76 -12.66 -22.57 8.67
N LEU A 77 -13.72 -21.87 8.30
CA LEU A 77 -15.09 -22.38 8.36
C LEU A 77 -15.29 -23.60 7.44
N ASP A 78 -14.74 -23.57 6.22
CA ASP A 78 -14.83 -24.71 5.29
C ASP A 78 -14.15 -25.96 5.86
N VAL A 79 -12.96 -25.80 6.48
CA VAL A 79 -12.25 -26.90 7.14
C VAL A 79 -13.07 -27.48 8.30
N GLU A 80 -13.66 -26.63 9.15
CA GLU A 80 -14.49 -27.09 10.27
C GLU A 80 -15.72 -27.89 9.77
N VAL A 81 -16.34 -27.48 8.65
CA VAL A 81 -17.46 -28.21 8.05
C VAL A 81 -17.01 -29.58 7.54
N GLU A 82 -15.91 -29.66 6.79
CA GLU A 82 -15.37 -30.94 6.30
C GLU A 82 -15.02 -31.88 7.45
N GLU A 83 -14.40 -31.38 8.52
CA GLU A 83 -14.14 -32.18 9.72
C GLU A 83 -15.43 -32.74 10.30
N THR A 84 -16.50 -31.95 10.42
CA THR A 84 -17.77 -32.46 10.97
C THR A 84 -18.42 -33.54 10.09
N GLU A 85 -18.33 -33.41 8.77
CA GLU A 85 -18.84 -34.42 7.83
C GLU A 85 -18.05 -35.73 7.91
N GLU A 86 -16.72 -35.67 8.02
CA GLU A 86 -15.89 -36.86 8.21
C GLU A 86 -16.19 -37.55 9.55
N HIS A 87 -16.33 -36.79 10.63
CA HIS A 87 -16.69 -37.34 11.94
C HIS A 87 -18.10 -37.95 11.94
N ALA A 88 -19.04 -37.42 11.14
CA ALA A 88 -20.37 -38.01 10.95
C ALA A 88 -20.29 -39.33 10.16
N LYS A 89 -19.59 -39.34 9.01
CA LYS A 89 -19.40 -40.54 8.17
C LYS A 89 -18.68 -41.66 8.93
N LYS A 90 -17.64 -41.35 9.70
CA LYS A 90 -16.90 -42.33 10.50
C LYS A 90 -17.76 -42.99 11.58
N ARG A 91 -18.67 -42.23 12.20
CA ARG A 91 -19.64 -42.77 13.16
C ARG A 91 -20.66 -43.68 12.48
N GLU A 92 -21.12 -43.31 11.30
CA GLU A 92 -22.08 -44.12 10.53
C GLU A 92 -21.46 -45.45 10.06
N ILE A 93 -20.24 -45.41 9.53
CA ILE A 93 -19.49 -46.60 9.11
C ILE A 93 -19.22 -47.54 10.29
N SER A 94 -18.93 -47.02 11.49
CA SER A 94 -18.70 -47.85 12.68
C SER A 94 -19.95 -48.55 13.22
N ARG A 95 -21.13 -48.16 12.74
CA ARG A 95 -22.43 -48.65 13.22
C ARG A 95 -23.08 -49.68 12.29
N SER A 96 -22.50 -49.90 11.10
CA SER A 96 -22.82 -50.99 10.16
C SER A 96 -21.85 -52.17 10.34
#